data_AF-A0A1W4XAF6-F1
#
_entry.id   AF-A0A1W4XAF6-F1
#
_cell.length_a   1.000
_cell.length_b   1.000
_cell.length_c   1.000
_cell.angle_alpha   90.00
_cell.angle_beta   90.00
_cell.angle_gamma   90.00
#
_symmetry.space_group_name_H-M   'P 1'
#
loop_
_entity.id
_entity.type
_entity.pdbx_description
1 polymer ?
#
loop_
_entity_poly.entity_id
_entity_poly.type
_entity_poly.pdbx_seq_one_letter_code
_entity_poly.pdbx_strand_id
1 'polypeptide(L)'
;MVITGRLRVQILILIMLIASTERTFAKLEQGETTEAIEEENNELEPMVISRGPYFVKSASKNVTAIVGKTAHLSCQIKNLGDRTVSWIRHRDLHLLTVGRSTYTSDQRFVSIHNHHSDDWTLQVRYTQRRDSGIYECQVSTTPPIGHSMYLSVIEPVTTVLGGPEMFINRGSTMNLTCIVQHSPEPPPSIFWTHNSQEINYDSPRGGVSVITEKGEITVSYLLVQRAKDSDSGKYTCNPTTANPASVVVHVLNG
;
A
#
# COMPACT_ATOMS: atom_id res chain seq x y z
N MET A 1 -0.14 -33.55 26.26
CA MET A 1 -0.68 -32.57 25.30
C MET A 1 0.45 -31.64 24.87
N VAL A 2 1.11 -31.93 23.76
CA VAL A 2 2.24 -31.11 23.27
C VAL A 2 1.67 -29.87 22.61
N ILE A 3 1.70 -28.75 23.34
CA ILE A 3 1.41 -27.44 22.78
C ILE A 3 2.44 -27.22 21.67
N THR A 4 2.00 -27.16 20.41
CA THR A 4 2.88 -26.91 19.27
C THR A 4 3.65 -25.60 19.50
N GLY A 5 4.90 -25.53 19.03
CA GLY A 5 5.75 -24.33 19.23
C GLY A 5 5.07 -23.03 18.75
N ARG A 6 4.15 -23.16 17.77
CA ARG A 6 3.27 -22.07 17.34
C ARG A 6 2.38 -21.55 18.46
N LEU A 7 1.59 -22.43 19.08
CA LEU A 7 0.62 -22.06 20.11
C LEU A 7 1.28 -21.47 21.38
N ARG A 8 2.53 -21.85 21.70
CA ARG A 8 3.30 -21.24 22.82
C ARG A 8 3.67 -19.77 22.56
N VAL A 9 4.13 -19.45 21.35
CA VAL A 9 4.53 -18.08 20.99
C VAL A 9 3.33 -17.14 20.97
N GLN A 10 2.19 -17.60 20.48
CA GLN A 10 0.97 -16.80 20.44
C GLN A 10 0.38 -16.53 21.83
N ILE A 11 0.46 -17.50 22.75
CA ILE A 11 0.08 -17.31 24.16
C ILE A 11 1.02 -16.31 24.85
N LEU A 12 2.34 -16.41 24.64
CA LEU A 12 3.30 -15.46 25.22
C LEU A 12 3.08 -14.02 24.74
N ILE A 13 2.81 -13.84 23.43
CA ILE A 13 2.52 -12.51 22.87
C ILE A 13 1.19 -11.96 23.39
N LEU A 14 0.15 -12.80 23.49
CA LEU A 14 -1.15 -12.38 24.03
C LEU A 14 -1.06 -12.00 25.52
N ILE A 15 -0.32 -12.77 26.33
CA ILE A 15 -0.05 -12.45 27.74
C ILE A 15 0.72 -11.12 27.85
N MET A 16 1.70 -10.89 26.97
CA MET A 16 2.47 -9.64 26.95
C MET A 16 1.63 -8.42 26.52
N LEU A 17 0.67 -8.60 25.60
CA LEU A 17 -0.30 -7.57 25.20
C LEU A 17 -1.28 -7.24 26.35
N ILE A 18 -1.81 -8.24 27.05
CA ILE A 18 -2.71 -8.04 28.19
C ILE A 18 -1.99 -7.34 29.36
N ALA A 19 -0.74 -7.71 29.65
CA ALA A 19 0.08 -7.06 30.67
C ALA A 19 0.40 -5.58 30.35
N SER A 20 0.34 -5.18 29.08
CA SER A 20 0.53 -3.78 28.67
C SER A 20 -0.68 -2.90 28.99
N THR A 21 -1.91 -3.43 28.87
CA THR A 21 -3.15 -2.71 29.17
C THR A 21 -3.36 -2.46 30.66
N GLU A 22 -2.95 -3.38 31.53
CA GLU A 22 -3.07 -3.25 32.99
C GLU A 22 -2.12 -2.17 33.57
N ARG A 23 -0.92 -1.99 32.99
CA ARG A 23 0.04 -0.98 33.46
C ARG A 23 -0.30 0.45 33.05
N THR A 24 -1.09 0.65 31.98
CA THR A 24 -1.59 1.98 31.61
C THR A 24 -2.51 2.57 32.67
N PHE A 25 -3.25 1.73 33.42
CA PHE A 25 -4.07 2.17 34.55
C PHE A 25 -3.24 2.51 35.78
N ALA A 26 -2.13 1.79 36.04
CA ALA A 26 -1.29 2.01 37.22
C ALA A 26 -0.39 3.27 37.15
N LYS A 27 -0.22 3.89 35.97
CA LYS A 27 0.63 5.09 35.79
C LYS A 27 -0.06 6.42 36.06
N LEU A 28 -1.34 6.45 36.42
CA LEU A 28 -2.09 7.67 36.71
C LEU A 28 -2.08 8.10 38.19
N GLU A 29 -1.50 7.32 39.11
CA GLU A 29 -1.70 7.55 40.56
C GLU A 29 -0.50 8.00 41.39
N GLN A 30 0.73 8.16 40.87
CA GLN A 30 1.86 8.53 41.75
C GLN A 30 2.78 9.60 41.15
N GLY A 31 2.75 10.78 41.77
CA GLY A 31 3.76 11.84 41.66
C GLY A 31 4.67 11.91 42.89
N GLU A 32 5.70 12.78 42.80
CA GLU A 32 6.74 13.13 43.81
C GLU A 32 7.88 12.11 44.02
N THR A 33 9.16 12.45 44.33
CA THR A 33 9.93 13.70 44.55
C THR A 33 11.43 13.36 44.51
N THR A 34 12.27 14.37 44.27
CA THR A 34 13.76 14.35 44.22
C THR A 34 14.44 14.38 45.60
N GLU A 35 15.55 13.66 45.78
CA GLU A 35 16.64 13.98 46.74
C GLU A 35 18.02 13.58 46.17
N ALA A 36 19.08 14.27 46.60
CA ALA A 36 20.45 14.26 46.06
C ALA A 36 21.50 13.89 47.13
N ILE A 37 22.78 13.82 46.69
CA ILE A 37 24.08 13.70 47.42
C ILE A 37 24.60 12.24 47.48
N GLU A 38 25.86 11.84 47.22
CA GLU A 38 27.20 12.47 47.25
C GLU A 38 28.17 11.76 46.25
N GLU A 39 29.24 12.43 45.82
CA GLU A 39 30.28 11.94 44.89
C GLU A 39 31.32 11.02 45.57
N GLU A 40 31.64 9.88 44.94
CA GLU A 40 32.92 9.19 45.15
C GLU A 40 33.54 8.84 43.79
N ASN A 41 34.70 9.42 43.53
CA ASN A 41 35.46 9.29 42.28
C ASN A 41 36.00 7.88 42.13
N ASN A 42 35.50 7.14 41.14
CA ASN A 42 36.19 5.98 40.59
C ASN A 42 36.08 6.01 39.07
N GLU A 43 37.17 5.70 38.38
CA GLU A 43 37.38 5.84 36.94
C GLU A 43 36.21 5.26 36.14
N LEU A 44 35.36 6.15 35.61
CA LEU A 44 34.15 5.78 34.87
C LEU A 44 34.52 5.57 33.40
N GLU A 45 34.68 4.31 32.98
CA GLU A 45 34.41 3.96 31.59
C GLU A 45 33.00 4.50 31.27
N PRO A 46 32.80 5.29 30.20
CA PRO A 46 31.51 5.91 29.96
C PRO A 46 30.45 4.81 29.83
N MET A 47 29.58 4.71 30.83
CA MET A 47 28.35 3.92 30.74
C MET A 47 27.61 4.42 29.50
N VAL A 48 27.66 3.66 28.42
CA VAL A 48 26.81 3.85 27.26
C VAL A 48 25.39 3.81 27.79
N ILE A 49 24.73 4.96 27.90
CA ILE A 49 23.29 5.03 28.16
C ILE A 49 22.64 4.47 26.89
N SER A 50 22.59 3.14 26.80
CA SER A 50 21.91 2.44 25.73
C SER A 50 20.42 2.65 25.95
N ARG A 51 19.94 3.79 25.45
CA ARG A 51 18.51 4.04 25.29
C ARG A 51 18.01 2.85 24.49
N GLY A 52 17.11 2.07 25.09
CA GLY A 52 16.57 0.85 24.51
C GLY A 52 15.97 1.07 23.10
N PRO A 53 15.45 0.01 22.46
CA PRO A 53 14.99 0.11 21.09
C PRO A 53 13.94 1.20 20.93
N TYR A 54 14.03 1.96 19.84
CA TYR A 54 13.06 3.01 19.53
C TYR A 54 12.76 3.04 18.03
N PHE A 55 11.53 3.42 17.71
CA PHE A 55 11.04 3.49 16.33
C PHE A 55 11.36 4.83 15.68
N VAL A 56 11.91 4.80 14.47
CA VAL A 56 12.03 5.98 13.62
C VAL A 56 10.69 6.19 12.90
N LYS A 57 9.77 6.90 13.55
CA LYS A 57 8.38 7.08 13.06
C LYS A 57 8.29 7.71 11.68
N SER A 58 9.24 8.58 11.32
CA SER A 58 9.30 9.23 10.00
C SER A 58 9.51 8.25 8.84
N ALA A 59 10.14 7.09 9.11
CA ALA A 59 10.35 6.03 8.13
C ALA A 59 9.16 5.06 7.99
N SER A 60 8.19 5.13 8.91
CA SER A 60 7.12 4.15 9.08
C SER A 60 5.75 4.79 8.85
N LYS A 61 5.49 5.17 7.60
CA LYS A 61 4.29 5.93 7.16
C LYS A 61 3.15 5.00 6.75
N ASN A 62 1.94 5.55 6.68
CA ASN A 62 0.80 4.88 6.04
C ASN A 62 1.12 4.55 4.58
N VAL A 63 0.63 3.40 4.12
CA VAL A 63 0.91 2.86 2.79
C VAL A 63 -0.39 2.71 2.02
N THR A 64 -0.43 3.22 0.80
CA THR A 64 -1.51 2.95 -0.15
C THR A 64 -0.99 2.00 -1.23
N ALA A 65 -1.70 0.90 -1.46
CA ALA A 65 -1.33 -0.11 -2.44
C ALA A 65 -2.50 -0.37 -3.40
N ILE A 66 -2.18 -0.72 -4.65
CA ILE A 66 -3.16 -1.12 -5.65
C ILE A 66 -3.42 -2.62 -5.53
N VAL A 67 -4.68 -3.05 -5.66
CA VAL A 67 -5.08 -4.47 -5.68
C VAL A 67 -4.21 -5.28 -6.65
N GLY A 68 -3.80 -6.47 -6.20
CA GLY A 68 -2.97 -7.41 -6.97
C GLY A 68 -1.49 -7.05 -7.01
N LYS A 69 -1.09 -5.84 -6.59
CA LYS A 69 0.32 -5.46 -6.45
C LYS A 69 0.88 -5.90 -5.10
N THR A 70 2.14 -5.60 -4.87
CA THR A 70 2.81 -5.88 -3.60
C THR A 70 2.87 -4.60 -2.77
N ALA A 71 2.44 -4.66 -1.50
CA ALA A 71 2.65 -3.59 -0.54
C ALA A 71 3.90 -3.83 0.31
N HIS A 72 4.59 -2.76 0.67
CA HIS A 72 5.75 -2.77 1.55
C HIS A 72 5.53 -1.81 2.71
N LEU A 73 5.51 -2.38 3.92
CA LEU A 73 5.30 -1.68 5.16
C LEU A 73 6.64 -1.62 5.90
N SER A 74 7.31 -0.47 5.88
CA SER A 74 8.62 -0.31 6.50
C SER A 74 8.50 0.11 7.96
N CYS A 75 9.28 -0.54 8.82
CA CYS A 75 9.44 -0.23 10.23
C CYS A 75 10.93 -0.16 10.56
N GLN A 76 11.43 1.05 10.81
CA GLN A 76 12.82 1.27 11.14
C GLN A 76 13.01 1.37 12.65
N ILE A 77 13.90 0.55 13.21
CA ILE A 77 14.11 0.43 14.67
C ILE A 77 15.59 0.57 14.96
N LYS A 78 15.94 1.59 15.75
CA LYS A 78 17.31 1.79 16.24
C LYS A 78 17.48 1.09 17.57
N ASN A 79 18.73 0.71 17.89
CA ASN A 79 19.11 0.05 19.14
C ASN A 79 18.32 -1.24 19.42
N LEU A 80 18.07 -2.06 18.39
CA LEU A 80 17.30 -3.31 18.52
C LEU A 80 17.95 -4.30 19.49
N GLY A 81 19.29 -4.39 19.48
CA GLY A 81 20.04 -5.36 20.28
C GLY A 81 19.76 -6.80 19.84
N ASP A 82 19.55 -7.69 20.80
CA ASP A 82 19.19 -9.11 20.62
C ASP A 82 17.67 -9.35 20.54
N ARG A 83 16.88 -8.27 20.52
CA ARG A 83 15.42 -8.35 20.53
C ARG A 83 14.88 -8.71 19.16
N THR A 84 13.69 -9.30 19.14
CA THR A 84 13.02 -9.75 17.93
C THR A 84 11.91 -8.79 17.53
N VAL A 85 11.78 -8.57 16.21
CA VAL A 85 10.68 -7.81 15.61
C VAL A 85 9.59 -8.76 15.14
N SER A 86 8.33 -8.44 15.43
CA SER A 86 7.17 -9.21 15.00
C SER A 86 6.18 -8.31 14.27
N TRP A 87 5.47 -8.85 13.28
CA TRP A 87 4.38 -8.15 12.61
C TRP A 87 3.04 -8.71 13.04
N ILE A 88 2.13 -7.82 13.44
CA ILE A 88 0.81 -8.17 13.97
C ILE A 88 -0.26 -7.44 13.16
N ARG A 89 -1.34 -8.14 12.82
CA ARG A 89 -2.54 -7.54 12.23
C ARG A 89 -3.55 -7.24 13.32
N HIS A 90 -3.96 -5.97 13.45
CA HIS A 90 -4.78 -5.55 14.60
C HIS A 90 -6.23 -6.02 14.54
N ARG A 91 -6.81 -6.18 13.35
CA ARG A 91 -8.23 -6.55 13.19
C ARG A 91 -8.60 -7.84 13.93
N ASP A 92 -7.67 -8.80 14.00
CA ASP A 92 -7.86 -10.12 14.59
C ASP A 92 -6.71 -10.53 15.53
N LEU A 93 -5.84 -9.58 15.89
CA LEU A 93 -4.62 -9.80 16.68
C LEU A 93 -3.76 -10.95 16.15
N HIS A 94 -3.77 -11.16 14.83
CA HIS A 94 -3.11 -12.31 14.22
C HIS A 94 -1.62 -12.01 14.03
N LEU A 95 -0.79 -12.89 14.58
CA LEU A 95 0.65 -12.85 14.41
C LEU A 95 1.02 -13.26 12.98
N LEU A 96 1.63 -12.34 12.22
CA LEU A 96 2.01 -12.57 10.84
C LEU A 96 3.40 -13.17 10.75
N THR A 97 4.38 -12.55 11.39
CA THR A 97 5.79 -12.95 11.33
C THR A 97 6.49 -12.73 12.67
N VAL A 98 7.56 -13.50 12.91
CA VAL A 98 8.50 -13.33 14.03
C VAL A 98 9.91 -13.36 13.46
N GLY A 99 10.62 -12.25 13.58
CA GLY A 99 11.81 -11.99 12.79
C GLY A 99 11.50 -12.18 11.30
N ARG A 100 12.41 -12.86 10.60
CA ARG A 100 12.27 -13.20 9.17
C ARG A 100 11.34 -14.41 8.91
N SER A 101 10.86 -15.07 9.96
CA SER A 101 10.04 -16.27 9.83
C SER A 101 8.56 -15.92 9.74
N THR A 102 7.87 -16.41 8.70
CA THR A 102 6.42 -16.28 8.56
C THR A 102 5.71 -17.26 9.50
N TYR A 103 4.83 -16.73 10.36
CA TYR A 103 4.06 -17.49 11.32
C TYR A 103 2.66 -17.83 10.81
N THR A 104 2.01 -16.88 10.13
CA THR A 104 0.71 -17.09 9.49
C THR A 104 0.78 -18.18 8.40
N SER A 105 -0.34 -18.85 8.12
CA SER A 105 -0.44 -19.77 6.99
C SER A 105 -0.56 -19.06 5.64
N ASP A 106 -0.91 -17.78 5.65
CA ASP A 106 -0.99 -16.96 4.44
C ASP A 106 0.43 -16.56 3.96
N GLN A 107 0.93 -17.27 2.95
CA GLN A 107 2.27 -17.10 2.40
C GLN A 107 2.51 -15.74 1.71
N ARG A 108 1.47 -14.92 1.53
CA ARG A 108 1.62 -13.56 0.97
C ARG A 108 2.30 -12.61 1.93
N PHE A 109 2.25 -12.88 3.23
CA PHE A 109 2.87 -12.08 4.29
C PHE A 109 4.29 -12.58 4.56
N VAL A 110 5.28 -11.75 4.27
CA VAL A 110 6.70 -12.08 4.44
C VAL A 110 7.42 -10.93 5.12
N SER A 111 8.24 -11.22 6.12
CA SER A 111 9.12 -10.22 6.72
C SER A 111 10.48 -10.23 6.04
N ILE A 112 10.89 -9.07 5.54
CA ILE A 112 12.16 -8.82 4.90
C ILE A 112 13.00 -7.98 5.86
N HIS A 113 14.23 -8.41 6.09
CA HIS A 113 15.22 -7.68 6.87
C HIS A 113 16.61 -7.98 6.34
N ASN A 114 17.41 -6.94 6.15
CA ASN A 114 18.83 -7.05 5.83
C ASN A 114 19.62 -6.83 7.12
N HIS A 115 20.57 -7.73 7.41
CA HIS A 115 21.39 -7.68 8.63
C HIS A 115 22.20 -6.38 8.81
N HIS A 116 22.42 -5.62 7.72
CA HIS A 116 23.11 -4.33 7.76
C HIS A 116 22.16 -3.12 7.84
N SER A 117 20.85 -3.35 7.92
CA SER A 117 19.85 -2.29 7.98
C SER A 117 19.05 -2.39 9.27
N ASP A 118 18.61 -1.24 9.77
CA ASP A 118 17.65 -1.14 10.87
C ASP A 118 16.20 -1.31 10.42
N ASP A 119 15.99 -1.54 9.11
CA ASP A 119 14.68 -1.65 8.50
C ASP A 119 14.14 -3.09 8.55
N TRP A 120 12.93 -3.19 9.08
CA TRP A 120 12.10 -4.38 9.05
C TRP A 120 10.90 -4.09 8.17
N THR A 121 10.79 -4.79 7.04
CA THR A 121 9.71 -4.56 6.09
C THR A 121 8.74 -5.74 6.07
N LEU A 122 7.44 -5.48 6.26
CA LEU A 122 6.41 -6.46 5.93
C LEU A 122 6.04 -6.30 4.46
N GLN A 123 6.28 -7.36 3.70
CA GLN A 123 5.82 -7.53 2.33
C GLN A 123 4.45 -8.22 2.35
N VAL A 124 3.46 -7.63 1.68
CA VAL A 124 2.15 -8.23 1.42
C VAL A 124 1.98 -8.39 -0.08
N ARG A 125 2.09 -9.62 -0.59
CA ARG A 125 1.95 -9.94 -2.02
C ARG A 125 0.49 -10.03 -2.44
N TYR A 126 0.20 -9.72 -3.70
CA TYR A 126 -1.13 -9.84 -4.30
C TYR A 126 -2.20 -9.24 -3.39
N THR A 127 -2.03 -7.97 -3.03
CA THR A 127 -2.90 -7.28 -2.08
C THR A 127 -4.37 -7.35 -2.49
N GLN A 128 -5.23 -7.47 -1.50
CA GLN A 128 -6.68 -7.54 -1.69
C GLN A 128 -7.33 -6.44 -0.87
N ARG A 129 -8.52 -5.96 -1.27
CA ARG A 129 -9.25 -4.93 -0.52
C ARG A 129 -9.39 -5.27 0.98
N ARG A 130 -9.59 -6.55 1.30
CA ARG A 130 -9.69 -7.09 2.68
C ARG A 130 -8.41 -7.02 3.51
N ASP A 131 -7.25 -6.79 2.89
CA ASP A 131 -5.98 -6.61 3.58
C ASP A 131 -5.85 -5.19 4.15
N SER A 132 -6.74 -4.26 3.79
CA SER A 132 -6.72 -2.91 4.36
C SER A 132 -6.95 -2.94 5.87
N GLY A 133 -6.18 -2.13 6.61
CA GLY A 133 -6.28 -2.04 8.05
C GLY A 133 -4.96 -1.67 8.73
N ILE A 134 -4.96 -1.78 10.06
CA ILE A 134 -3.79 -1.45 10.90
C ILE A 134 -2.90 -2.68 11.04
N TYR A 135 -1.62 -2.47 10.78
CA TYR A 135 -0.54 -3.41 11.00
C TYR A 135 0.44 -2.80 12.00
N GLU A 136 0.98 -3.60 12.90
CA GLU A 136 1.93 -3.16 13.91
C GLU A 136 3.22 -3.95 13.83
N CYS A 137 4.31 -3.19 13.86
CA CYS A 137 5.65 -3.68 14.05
C CYS A 137 5.97 -3.63 15.55
N GLN A 138 6.13 -4.79 16.18
CA GLN A 138 6.30 -4.95 17.61
C GLN A 138 7.71 -5.45 17.94
N VAL A 139 8.36 -4.86 18.93
CA VAL A 139 9.66 -5.29 19.46
C VAL A 139 9.46 -6.05 20.78
N SER A 140 10.20 -7.14 20.96
CA SER A 140 10.17 -7.99 22.17
C SER A 140 10.88 -7.34 23.38
N THR A 141 10.46 -6.14 23.75
CA THR A 141 10.80 -5.51 25.03
C THR A 141 9.90 -6.01 26.15
N THR A 142 10.27 -5.69 27.40
CA THR A 142 9.44 -5.96 28.58
C THR A 142 9.12 -4.63 29.25
N PRO A 143 7.92 -4.06 29.08
CA PRO A 143 6.80 -4.54 28.24
C PRO A 143 7.07 -4.37 26.73
N PRO A 144 6.35 -5.08 25.83
CA PRO A 144 6.53 -4.93 24.40
C PRO A 144 6.19 -3.50 23.96
N ILE A 145 6.94 -2.99 22.99
CA ILE A 145 6.66 -1.70 22.33
C ILE A 145 6.29 -1.96 20.88
N GLY A 146 5.35 -1.17 20.35
CA GLY A 146 4.84 -1.31 18.99
C GLY A 146 4.76 0.03 18.26
N HIS A 147 4.87 -0.01 16.94
CA HIS A 147 4.53 1.10 16.06
C HIS A 147 3.54 0.64 15.00
N SER A 148 2.39 1.30 14.97
CA SER A 148 1.26 0.99 14.09
C SER A 148 1.28 1.85 12.82
N MET A 149 0.84 1.26 11.71
CA MET A 149 0.69 1.91 10.41
C MET A 149 -0.56 1.40 9.70
N TYR A 150 -1.16 2.25 8.86
CA TYR A 150 -2.35 1.89 8.08
C TYR A 150 -1.95 1.47 6.66
N LEU A 151 -2.43 0.30 6.24
CA LEU A 151 -2.42 -0.14 4.83
C LEU A 151 -3.79 0.13 4.21
N SER A 152 -3.83 0.96 3.16
CA SER A 152 -5.01 1.18 2.33
C SER A 152 -4.86 0.45 1.01
N VAL A 153 -5.69 -0.56 0.74
CA VAL A 153 -5.68 -1.27 -0.55
C VAL A 153 -6.83 -0.78 -1.41
N ILE A 154 -6.49 -0.08 -2.49
CA ILE A 154 -7.44 0.55 -3.42
C ILE A 154 -7.38 -0.11 -4.79
N GLU A 155 -8.46 0.02 -5.54
CA GLU A 155 -8.59 -0.49 -6.90
C GLU A 155 -9.01 0.66 -7.81
N PRO A 156 -8.09 1.15 -8.65
CA PRO A 156 -8.40 2.19 -9.61
C PRO A 156 -9.47 1.73 -10.60
N VAL A 157 -10.40 2.63 -10.92
CA VAL A 157 -11.54 2.35 -11.80
C VAL A 157 -11.40 3.16 -13.08
N THR A 158 -11.55 2.49 -14.22
CA THR A 158 -11.55 3.13 -15.54
C THR A 158 -12.95 3.09 -16.13
N THR A 159 -13.42 4.20 -16.68
CA THR A 159 -14.69 4.29 -17.38
C THR A 159 -14.50 5.02 -18.70
N VAL A 160 -15.31 4.68 -19.71
CA VAL A 160 -15.41 5.45 -20.95
C VAL A 160 -16.81 6.03 -21.02
N LEU A 161 -16.93 7.35 -21.10
CA LEU A 161 -18.23 8.03 -21.13
C LEU A 161 -19.01 7.67 -22.39
N GLY A 162 -20.33 7.53 -22.25
CA GLY A 162 -21.21 7.17 -23.35
C GLY A 162 -21.21 5.67 -23.72
N GLY A 163 -20.43 4.83 -23.03
CA GLY A 163 -20.49 3.38 -23.22
C GLY A 163 -21.78 2.72 -22.71
N PRO A 164 -22.04 1.45 -23.06
CA PRO A 164 -21.15 0.53 -23.79
C PRO A 164 -21.15 0.75 -25.31
N GLU A 165 -22.13 1.49 -25.85
CA GLU A 165 -22.28 1.75 -27.29
C GLU A 165 -22.50 3.24 -27.57
N MET A 166 -21.83 3.76 -28.59
CA MET A 166 -21.98 5.14 -29.05
C MET A 166 -22.30 5.17 -30.55
N PHE A 167 -23.17 6.08 -30.96
CA PHE A 167 -23.57 6.28 -32.34
C PHE A 167 -23.12 7.66 -32.81
N ILE A 168 -22.36 7.71 -33.90
CA ILE A 168 -21.75 8.94 -34.41
C ILE A 168 -22.08 9.09 -35.90
N ASN A 169 -22.56 10.25 -36.32
CA ASN A 169 -22.81 10.50 -37.73
C ASN A 169 -21.49 10.65 -38.50
N ARG A 170 -21.46 10.10 -39.71
CA ARG A 170 -20.35 10.28 -40.65
C ARG A 170 -19.98 11.76 -40.81
N GLY A 171 -18.68 12.04 -40.87
CA GLY A 171 -18.13 13.40 -40.97
C GLY A 171 -18.04 14.16 -39.66
N SER A 172 -18.69 13.69 -38.58
CA SER A 172 -18.60 14.30 -37.25
C SER A 172 -17.24 14.03 -36.58
N THR A 173 -16.93 14.76 -35.50
CA THR A 173 -15.75 14.50 -34.67
C THR A 173 -16.15 13.60 -33.49
N MET A 174 -15.48 12.46 -33.37
CA MET A 174 -15.62 11.56 -32.21
C MET A 174 -14.78 12.12 -31.06
N ASN A 175 -15.37 12.21 -29.86
CA ASN A 175 -14.68 12.53 -28.62
C ASN A 175 -14.95 11.40 -27.62
N LEU A 176 -13.98 10.48 -27.49
CA LEU A 176 -14.08 9.38 -26.53
C LEU A 176 -13.34 9.80 -25.26
N THR A 177 -14.09 10.01 -24.18
CA THR A 177 -13.57 10.45 -22.89
C THR A 177 -13.41 9.25 -21.97
N CYS A 178 -12.16 8.95 -21.61
CA CYS A 178 -11.81 7.95 -20.61
C CYS A 178 -11.49 8.63 -19.27
N ILE A 179 -12.04 8.12 -18.18
CA ILE A 179 -11.84 8.63 -16.83
C ILE A 179 -11.23 7.52 -15.98
N VAL A 180 -10.12 7.82 -15.30
CA VAL A 180 -9.48 6.95 -14.31
C VAL A 180 -9.62 7.59 -12.94
N GLN A 181 -10.30 6.90 -12.03
CA GLN A 181 -10.59 7.35 -10.66
C GLN A 181 -9.98 6.41 -9.62
N HIS A 182 -9.89 6.88 -8.38
CA HIS A 182 -9.38 6.11 -7.24
C HIS A 182 -7.95 5.57 -7.45
N SER A 183 -7.14 6.30 -8.22
CA SER A 183 -5.71 6.02 -8.36
C SER A 183 -4.94 6.82 -7.31
N PRO A 184 -3.99 6.21 -6.57
CA PRO A 184 -3.22 6.93 -5.56
C PRO A 184 -2.30 7.98 -6.19
N GLU A 185 -1.81 7.68 -7.39
CA GLU A 185 -1.03 8.56 -8.24
C GLU A 185 -1.57 8.46 -9.67
N PRO A 186 -1.51 9.52 -10.48
CA PRO A 186 -1.93 9.47 -11.88
C PRO A 186 -1.20 8.34 -12.64
N PRO A 187 -1.89 7.57 -13.51
CA PRO A 187 -1.23 6.57 -14.34
C PRO A 187 -0.03 7.16 -15.12
N PRO A 188 1.14 6.50 -15.14
CA PRO A 188 2.28 6.95 -15.92
C PRO A 188 1.93 7.17 -17.40
N SER A 189 1.16 6.25 -17.98
CA SER A 189 0.61 6.34 -19.33
C SER A 189 -0.81 5.77 -19.44
N ILE A 190 -1.54 6.30 -20.42
CA ILE A 190 -2.84 5.83 -20.91
C ILE A 190 -2.72 5.76 -22.44
N PHE A 191 -3.08 4.63 -23.03
CA PHE A 191 -3.10 4.46 -24.49
C PHE A 191 -4.43 3.89 -24.96
N TRP A 192 -4.77 4.16 -26.21
CA TRP A 192 -6.03 3.71 -26.81
C TRP A 192 -5.79 2.65 -27.87
N THR A 193 -6.65 1.64 -27.89
CA THR A 193 -6.67 0.62 -28.94
C THR A 193 -8.00 0.63 -29.68
N HIS A 194 -7.97 0.45 -31.00
CA HIS A 194 -9.13 0.21 -31.85
C HIS A 194 -9.07 -1.23 -32.36
N ASN A 195 -10.11 -2.01 -32.09
CA ASN A 195 -10.19 -3.44 -32.44
C ASN A 195 -8.95 -4.25 -31.98
N SER A 196 -8.46 -3.95 -30.77
CA SER A 196 -7.27 -4.54 -30.14
C SER A 196 -5.92 -4.15 -30.73
N GLN A 197 -5.89 -3.24 -31.70
CA GLN A 197 -4.66 -2.65 -32.23
C GLN A 197 -4.44 -1.26 -31.64
N GLU A 198 -3.23 -0.96 -31.19
CA GLU A 198 -2.89 0.38 -30.71
C GLU A 198 -3.08 1.43 -31.81
N ILE A 199 -3.70 2.54 -31.46
CA ILE A 199 -4.00 3.61 -32.41
C ILE A 199 -2.73 4.40 -32.68
N ASN A 200 -2.31 4.44 -33.95
CA ASN A 200 -1.24 5.32 -34.38
C ASN A 200 -1.77 6.75 -34.58
N TYR A 201 -1.44 7.64 -33.64
CA TYR A 201 -1.86 9.05 -33.67
C TYR A 201 -1.21 9.83 -34.84
N ASP A 202 -0.07 9.36 -35.35
CA ASP A 202 0.65 9.95 -36.50
C ASP A 202 0.28 9.29 -37.83
N SER A 203 -0.85 8.57 -37.89
CA SER A 203 -1.26 7.86 -39.10
C SER A 203 -1.51 8.83 -40.28
N PRO A 204 -1.29 8.38 -41.54
CA PRO A 204 -1.55 9.19 -42.74
C PRO A 204 -3.01 9.67 -42.89
N ARG A 205 -3.94 9.09 -42.13
CA ARG A 205 -5.34 9.53 -42.07
C ARG A 205 -5.45 10.99 -41.61
N GLY A 206 -4.60 11.39 -40.67
CA GLY A 206 -4.66 12.68 -39.97
C GLY A 206 -5.93 12.84 -39.12
N GLY A 207 -5.93 13.87 -38.26
CA GLY A 207 -7.09 14.21 -37.45
C GLY A 207 -7.40 13.23 -36.32
N VAL A 208 -6.41 12.43 -35.90
CA VAL A 208 -6.48 11.60 -34.69
C VAL A 208 -5.54 12.21 -33.66
N SER A 209 -6.01 12.49 -32.45
CA SER A 209 -5.16 12.99 -31.38
C SER A 209 -5.61 12.46 -30.02
N VAL A 210 -4.67 12.41 -29.09
CA VAL A 210 -4.92 12.07 -27.70
C VAL A 210 -4.48 13.22 -26.80
N ILE A 211 -5.32 13.58 -25.84
CA ILE A 211 -5.02 14.58 -24.81
C ILE A 211 -5.24 13.90 -23.46
N THR A 212 -4.25 13.94 -22.58
CA THR A 212 -4.37 13.35 -21.24
C THR A 212 -4.12 14.41 -20.17
N GLU A 213 -5.12 14.62 -19.33
CA GLU A 213 -5.10 15.52 -18.18
C GLU A 213 -4.89 14.69 -16.92
N LYS A 214 -3.73 14.86 -16.27
CA LYS A 214 -3.36 14.15 -15.04
C LYS A 214 -3.78 14.97 -13.82
N GLY A 215 -4.38 14.32 -12.83
CA GLY A 215 -4.82 14.90 -11.57
C GLY A 215 -5.32 13.83 -10.61
N GLU A 216 -6.03 14.22 -9.55
CA GLU A 216 -6.71 13.25 -8.66
C GLU A 216 -7.65 12.32 -9.43
N ILE A 217 -8.29 12.87 -10.46
CA ILE A 217 -8.95 12.13 -11.53
C ILE A 217 -8.13 12.37 -12.80
N THR A 218 -7.73 11.29 -13.47
CA THR A 218 -7.04 11.40 -14.76
C THR A 218 -8.04 11.21 -15.89
N VAL A 219 -8.05 12.14 -16.85
CA VAL A 219 -8.97 12.10 -18.00
C VAL A 219 -8.17 12.03 -19.29
N SER A 220 -8.51 11.09 -20.17
CA SER A 220 -7.90 10.94 -21.49
C SER A 220 -8.98 11.10 -22.56
N TYR A 221 -8.76 12.03 -23.49
CA TYR A 221 -9.64 12.31 -24.61
C TYR A 221 -8.99 11.76 -25.88
N LEU A 222 -9.67 10.83 -26.55
CA LEU A 222 -9.34 10.41 -27.91
C LEU A 222 -10.25 11.15 -28.89
N LEU A 223 -9.64 11.99 -29.72
CA LEU A 223 -10.32 12.79 -30.74
C LEU A 223 -10.09 12.17 -32.11
N VAL A 224 -11.16 11.82 -32.83
CA VAL A 224 -11.10 11.35 -34.22
C VAL A 224 -11.98 12.25 -35.09
N GLN A 225 -11.34 13.08 -35.92
CA GLN A 225 -12.04 13.99 -36.82
C GLN A 225 -12.54 13.28 -38.08
N ARG A 226 -13.63 13.82 -38.65
CA ARG A 226 -14.24 13.37 -39.91
C ARG A 226 -14.50 11.86 -39.91
N ALA A 227 -15.34 11.40 -38.99
CA ALA A 227 -15.69 10.00 -38.82
C ALA A 227 -16.09 9.33 -40.15
N LYS A 228 -15.56 8.13 -40.39
CA LYS A 228 -15.80 7.26 -41.55
C LYS A 228 -16.33 5.92 -41.06
N ASP A 229 -16.99 5.18 -41.94
CA ASP A 229 -17.52 3.84 -41.61
C ASP A 229 -16.44 2.91 -41.04
N SER A 230 -15.19 3.05 -41.52
CA SER A 230 -14.02 2.31 -41.04
C SER A 230 -13.59 2.62 -39.61
N ASP A 231 -14.06 3.71 -39.01
CA ASP A 231 -13.82 4.04 -37.60
C ASP A 231 -14.76 3.29 -36.67
N SER A 232 -15.81 2.66 -37.19
CA SER A 232 -16.66 1.80 -36.37
C SER A 232 -15.84 0.67 -35.75
N GLY A 233 -16.18 0.29 -34.53
CA GLY A 233 -15.51 -0.80 -33.83
C GLY A 233 -15.31 -0.53 -32.35
N LYS A 234 -14.56 -1.42 -31.72
CA LYS A 234 -14.31 -1.39 -30.29
C LYS A 234 -13.11 -0.50 -29.98
N TYR A 235 -13.34 0.58 -29.24
CA TYR A 235 -12.31 1.41 -28.66
C TYR A 235 -12.09 1.02 -27.20
N THR A 236 -10.84 0.88 -26.79
CA THR A 236 -10.47 0.54 -25.42
C THR A 236 -9.44 1.54 -24.90
N CYS A 237 -9.72 2.09 -23.72
CA CYS A 237 -8.79 2.90 -22.95
C CYS A 237 -8.00 2.01 -22.01
N ASN A 238 -6.67 2.08 -22.11
CA ASN A 238 -5.73 1.22 -21.38
C ASN A 238 -4.81 2.06 -20.49
N PRO A 239 -5.20 2.33 -19.23
CA PRO A 239 -4.29 2.88 -18.22
C PRO A 239 -3.34 1.81 -17.67
N THR A 240 -2.12 2.21 -17.33
CA THR A 240 -1.08 1.30 -16.80
C THR A 240 -1.30 0.82 -15.37
N THR A 241 -2.13 1.51 -14.59
CA THR A 241 -2.37 1.24 -13.17
C THR A 241 -3.80 0.81 -12.84
N ALA A 242 -4.67 0.68 -13.84
CA ALA A 242 -6.08 0.31 -13.67
C ALA A 242 -6.52 -0.70 -14.74
N ASN A 243 -7.65 -1.36 -14.52
CA ASN A 243 -8.22 -2.24 -15.55
C ASN A 243 -8.72 -1.41 -16.75
N PRO A 244 -8.63 -1.92 -17.99
CA PRO A 244 -9.09 -1.20 -19.17
C PRO A 244 -10.62 -1.10 -19.24
N ALA A 245 -11.12 -0.07 -19.93
CA ALA A 245 -12.55 0.11 -20.21
C ALA A 245 -12.77 0.32 -21.71
N SER A 246 -13.91 -0.15 -22.23
CA SER A 246 -14.19 -0.15 -23.67
C SER A 246 -15.55 0.45 -24.00
N VAL A 247 -15.65 0.97 -25.23
CA VAL A 247 -16.89 1.41 -25.87
C VAL A 247 -16.90 0.92 -27.32
N VAL A 248 -18.06 0.48 -27.81
CA VAL A 248 -18.27 0.16 -29.22
C VAL A 248 -18.85 1.38 -29.92
N VAL A 249 -18.16 1.86 -30.95
CA VAL A 249 -18.63 3.00 -31.74
C VAL A 249 -19.22 2.50 -33.04
N HIS A 250 -20.40 3.02 -33.38
CA HIS A 250 -21.09 2.80 -34.64
C HIS A 250 -21.15 4.11 -35.42
N VAL A 251 -20.51 4.15 -36.59
CA VAL A 251 -20.60 5.31 -37.49
C VAL A 251 -21.78 5.12 -38.43
N LEU A 252 -22.74 6.05 -38.37
CA LEU A 252 -23.98 6.00 -39.14
C LEU A 252 -23.88 6.90 -40.38
N ASN A 253 -24.44 6.43 -41.49
CA ASN A 253 -24.78 7.30 -42.61
C ASN A 253 -26.06 8.04 -42.23
N GLY A 254 -25.94 9.35 -42.00
CA GLY A 254 -27.06 10.21 -41.63
C GLY A 254 -28.14 10.30 -42.69
#